data_AF-A0A3D8QFS4-F1
#
_entry.id   AF-A0A3D8QFS4-F1
#
_cell.length_a   1.000
_cell.length_b   1.000
_cell.length_c   1.000
_cell.angle_alpha   90.00
_cell.angle_beta   90.00
_cell.angle_gamma   90.00
#
_symmetry.space_group_name_H-M   'P 1'
#
loop_
_entity.id
_entity.type
_entity.pdbx_description
1 polymer ?
#
loop_
_entity_poly.entity_id
_entity_poly.type
_entity_poly.pdbx_seq_one_letter_code
_entity_poly.pdbx_strand_id
1 'polypeptide(L)'
;MAFERWYPKAHQGRVSGRDATVRGPRHRFLKEAGINLILLQILFLGLFCYIFGALFQQSIHTHNFRLVYVDYDGGVIGSSLWAAYQKLKGDTFPSIVQATTVDYPSPHDLRAAVCSTRFWSAIYTSPGASSRLELALAGGAAATNYNRSDVITYIWNEARYSPVQDTAISGNLKMLASAARLEYTTTNGTGAMKVLSTTSPSAISVFTNPWELVDTDIQTTIQGSRLIYNTLVVILILIQEFFYLATINGLYIQCKIYQRLFPHRIIVYRNMISLAYTCSGSLCTAGAIWAFRAEWNVNGNQFALTWLVLWLFAHSNFLWLDVFTVWLPPKYVPMSLITWVVFNVTSILVPFELSSGFYRWAYAMPAHEVYQALTDIWSRGCNPQLHYALPILFSLELLGLFLGALGVYHRCHYATLAEEQQEKVLSERVNIGIAFEEKHKKKGVISEDQPAGVENMEDLETIRSEREELGKEIQKEDSKIHEDQRQRNRMINFGPSFNLAYESV
;
A
#
# COMPACT_ATOMS: atom_id res chain seq x y z
N MET A 1 -36.96 -27.65 6.22
CA MET A 1 -37.58 -28.28 5.02
C MET A 1 -36.97 -27.87 3.68
N ALA A 2 -36.90 -26.59 3.27
CA ALA A 2 -36.28 -26.25 1.97
C ALA A 2 -34.75 -26.50 1.92
N PHE A 3 -34.03 -26.13 2.99
CA PHE A 3 -32.58 -26.35 3.09
C PHE A 3 -32.17 -27.82 3.18
N GLU A 4 -33.04 -28.69 3.69
CA GLU A 4 -32.76 -30.14 3.80
C GLU A 4 -32.81 -30.84 2.44
N ARG A 5 -33.55 -30.29 1.47
CA ARG A 5 -33.51 -30.78 0.07
C ARG A 5 -32.19 -30.44 -0.61
N TRP A 6 -31.55 -29.34 -0.25
CA TRP A 6 -30.27 -28.92 -0.84
C TRP A 6 -29.05 -29.47 -0.10
N TYR A 7 -29.14 -29.69 1.22
CA TYR A 7 -28.05 -30.22 2.05
C TYR A 7 -28.51 -31.36 2.97
N PRO A 8 -28.94 -32.52 2.41
CA PRO A 8 -29.57 -33.60 3.17
C PRO A 8 -28.67 -34.23 4.25
N LYS A 9 -27.34 -34.16 4.07
CA LYS A 9 -26.37 -34.69 5.05
C LYS A 9 -26.08 -33.74 6.23
N ALA A 10 -26.60 -32.51 6.23
CA ALA A 10 -26.28 -31.52 7.27
C ALA A 10 -26.63 -31.99 8.70
N HIS A 11 -27.71 -32.78 8.84
CA HIS A 11 -28.23 -33.26 10.13
C HIS A 11 -27.90 -34.71 10.47
N GLN A 12 -27.24 -35.47 9.58
CA GLN A 12 -26.87 -36.86 9.85
C GLN A 12 -25.71 -36.95 10.85
N GLY A 13 -25.84 -37.82 11.86
CA GLY A 13 -24.77 -38.11 12.83
C GLY A 13 -24.38 -36.95 13.76
N ARG A 14 -25.28 -35.98 13.99
CA ARG A 14 -25.00 -34.82 14.85
C ARG A 14 -25.33 -35.10 16.31
N VAL A 15 -24.41 -34.74 17.20
CA VAL A 15 -24.57 -34.80 18.65
C VAL A 15 -25.09 -33.47 19.21
N SER A 16 -25.86 -33.53 20.29
CA SER A 16 -26.40 -32.35 20.96
C SER A 16 -25.29 -31.48 21.55
N GLY A 17 -25.47 -30.15 21.57
CA GLY A 17 -24.46 -29.22 22.09
C GLY A 17 -24.17 -29.36 23.60
N ARG A 18 -24.96 -30.16 24.33
CA ARG A 18 -24.74 -30.51 25.74
C ARG A 18 -24.00 -31.84 25.94
N ASP A 19 -23.73 -32.57 24.86
CA ASP A 19 -23.01 -33.83 24.90
C ASP A 19 -21.56 -33.62 25.37
N ALA A 20 -21.09 -34.49 26.26
CA ALA A 20 -19.76 -34.41 26.87
C ALA A 20 -18.65 -34.54 25.82
N THR A 21 -18.92 -35.27 24.73
CA THR A 21 -18.02 -35.47 23.59
C THR A 21 -17.64 -34.15 22.88
N VAL A 22 -18.52 -33.14 22.90
CA VAL A 22 -18.32 -31.84 22.21
C VAL A 22 -17.78 -30.77 23.15
N ARG A 23 -17.88 -30.94 24.47
CA ARG A 23 -17.52 -29.92 25.47
C ARG A 23 -16.04 -29.49 25.37
N GLY A 24 -15.13 -30.44 25.20
CA GLY A 24 -13.69 -30.19 25.04
C GLY A 24 -13.35 -29.43 23.75
N PRO A 25 -13.73 -29.95 22.56
CA PRO A 25 -13.55 -29.26 21.28
C PRO A 25 -14.19 -27.87 21.24
N ARG A 26 -15.39 -27.69 21.81
CA ARG A 26 -16.07 -26.39 21.87
C ARG A 26 -15.29 -25.35 22.68
N HIS A 27 -14.76 -25.74 23.84
CA HIS A 27 -13.96 -24.82 24.66
C HIS A 27 -12.68 -24.40 23.93
N ARG A 28 -11.99 -25.34 23.25
CA ARG A 28 -10.82 -25.04 22.42
C ARG A 28 -11.18 -24.09 21.27
N PHE A 29 -12.27 -24.37 20.56
CA PHE A 29 -12.75 -23.50 19.47
C PHE A 29 -13.04 -22.08 19.96
N LEU A 30 -13.82 -21.93 21.04
CA LEU A 30 -14.15 -20.61 21.60
C LEU A 30 -12.91 -19.88 22.10
N LYS A 31 -11.94 -20.59 22.70
CA LYS A 31 -10.66 -20.01 23.13
C LYS A 31 -9.86 -19.49 21.93
N GLU A 32 -9.66 -20.30 20.90
CA GLU A 32 -8.90 -19.88 19.70
C GLU A 32 -9.63 -18.77 18.93
N ALA A 33 -10.96 -18.83 18.83
CA ALA A 33 -11.77 -17.78 18.23
C ALA A 33 -11.66 -16.46 19.02
N GLY A 34 -11.73 -16.52 20.36
CA GLY A 34 -11.56 -15.35 21.22
C GLY A 34 -10.17 -14.72 21.12
N ILE A 35 -9.11 -15.52 21.08
CA ILE A 35 -7.73 -15.03 20.89
C ILE A 35 -7.58 -14.33 19.54
N ASN A 36 -8.06 -14.96 18.44
CA ASN A 36 -7.98 -14.34 17.11
C ASN A 36 -8.84 -13.07 17.01
N LEU A 37 -10.00 -13.02 17.67
CA LEU A 37 -10.83 -11.83 17.74
C LEU A 37 -10.08 -10.67 18.39
N ILE A 38 -9.50 -10.88 19.57
CA ILE A 38 -8.74 -9.84 20.29
C ILE A 38 -7.55 -9.38 19.44
N LEU A 39 -6.82 -10.33 18.85
CA LEU A 39 -5.63 -10.04 18.06
C LEU A 39 -5.95 -9.23 16.81
N LEU A 40 -7.02 -9.58 16.08
CA LEU A 40 -7.49 -8.80 14.94
C LEU A 40 -7.97 -7.41 15.36
N GLN A 41 -8.68 -7.28 16.48
CA GLN A 41 -9.12 -5.95 16.92
C GLN A 41 -7.98 -5.04 17.32
N ILE A 42 -6.96 -5.57 18.01
CA ILE A 42 -5.75 -4.79 18.33
C ILE A 42 -5.01 -4.41 17.05
N LEU A 43 -4.90 -5.32 16.09
CA LEU A 43 -4.28 -5.05 14.79
C LEU A 43 -4.98 -3.91 14.06
N PHE A 44 -6.30 -4.04 13.83
CA PHE A 44 -7.06 -3.03 13.11
C PHE A 44 -7.08 -1.69 13.86
N LEU A 45 -7.20 -1.70 15.19
CA LEU A 45 -7.06 -0.49 15.99
C LEU A 45 -5.70 0.17 15.76
N GLY A 46 -4.60 -0.60 15.80
CA GLY A 46 -3.26 -0.10 15.52
C GLY A 46 -3.11 0.48 14.11
N LEU A 47 -3.68 -0.19 13.10
CA LEU A 47 -3.67 0.29 11.72
C LEU A 47 -4.51 1.56 11.53
N PHE A 48 -5.68 1.67 12.18
CA PHE A 48 -6.47 2.89 12.16
C PHE A 48 -5.74 4.04 12.86
N CYS A 49 -5.15 3.80 14.03
CA CYS A 49 -4.31 4.79 14.71
C CYS A 49 -3.12 5.21 13.85
N TYR A 50 -2.52 4.28 13.11
CA TYR A 50 -1.42 4.57 12.20
C TYR A 50 -1.85 5.51 11.05
N ILE A 51 -2.92 5.17 10.33
CA ILE A 51 -3.45 5.99 9.23
C ILE A 51 -3.90 7.35 9.76
N PHE A 52 -4.76 7.37 10.78
CA PHE A 52 -5.32 8.63 11.28
C PHE A 52 -4.25 9.49 11.94
N GLY A 53 -3.27 8.90 12.62
CA GLY A 53 -2.14 9.65 13.16
C GLY A 53 -1.24 10.25 12.08
N ALA A 54 -1.06 9.57 10.94
CA ALA A 54 -0.33 10.13 9.80
C ALA A 54 -1.06 11.33 9.16
N LEU A 55 -2.39 11.34 9.25
CA LEU A 55 -3.25 12.41 8.74
C LEU A 55 -3.62 13.46 9.80
N PHE A 56 -3.21 13.27 11.05
CA PHE A 56 -3.63 14.11 12.16
C PHE A 56 -2.97 15.49 12.08
N GLN A 57 -3.78 16.55 12.23
CA GLN A 57 -3.29 17.94 12.28
C GLN A 57 -2.42 18.37 11.08
N GLN A 58 -2.76 17.92 9.86
CA GLN A 58 -2.07 18.35 8.64
C GLN A 58 -2.01 19.87 8.50
N SER A 59 -3.10 20.58 8.84
CA SER A 59 -3.18 22.03 8.69
C SER A 59 -2.07 22.76 9.47
N ILE A 60 -1.73 22.32 10.67
CA ILE A 60 -0.69 22.93 11.53
C ILE A 60 0.71 22.70 10.95
N HIS A 61 0.90 21.69 10.10
CA HIS A 61 2.17 21.41 9.44
C HIS A 61 2.31 22.11 8.09
N THR A 62 1.35 22.94 7.68
CA THR A 62 1.38 23.65 6.39
C THR A 62 2.60 24.57 6.27
N HIS A 63 3.08 25.14 7.39
CA HIS A 63 4.30 25.94 7.42
C HIS A 63 5.57 25.19 6.94
N ASN A 64 5.59 23.85 6.93
CA ASN A 64 6.70 23.08 6.39
C ASN A 64 6.81 23.19 4.86
N PHE A 65 5.74 23.59 4.18
CA PHE A 65 5.81 23.91 2.77
C PHE A 65 6.58 25.21 2.56
N ARG A 66 7.69 25.10 1.84
CA ARG A 66 8.54 26.24 1.49
C ARG A 66 8.17 26.74 0.10
N LEU A 67 7.80 28.01 0.04
CA LEU A 67 7.55 28.75 -1.19
C LEU A 67 8.64 29.80 -1.36
N VAL A 68 8.96 30.14 -2.61
CA VAL A 68 9.88 31.23 -2.91
C VAL A 68 9.09 32.43 -3.44
N TYR A 69 9.42 33.62 -2.95
CA TYR A 69 8.87 34.89 -3.43
C TYR A 69 9.97 35.77 -3.98
N VAL A 70 9.80 36.27 -5.20
CA VAL A 70 10.70 37.25 -5.83
C VAL A 70 9.91 38.46 -6.31
N ASP A 71 10.38 39.64 -5.92
CA ASP A 71 9.80 40.90 -6.35
C ASP A 71 10.61 41.47 -7.53
N TYR A 72 10.12 41.33 -8.76
CA TYR A 72 10.77 41.93 -9.93
C TYR A 72 10.32 43.39 -10.16
N ASP A 73 9.29 43.83 -9.45
CA ASP A 73 8.73 45.17 -9.55
C ASP A 73 9.43 46.15 -8.59
N GLY A 74 9.72 45.69 -7.36
CA GLY A 74 10.28 46.52 -6.29
C GLY A 74 9.35 47.64 -5.82
N GLY A 75 8.06 47.53 -6.14
CA GLY A 75 7.06 48.59 -5.99
C GLY A 75 6.01 48.33 -4.91
N VAL A 76 4.94 49.14 -4.95
CA VAL A 76 3.85 49.07 -3.96
C VAL A 76 3.16 47.71 -3.93
N ILE A 77 3.01 47.04 -5.08
CA ILE A 77 2.35 45.73 -5.18
C ILE A 77 3.15 44.67 -4.41
N GLY A 78 4.47 44.62 -4.62
CA GLY A 78 5.33 43.69 -3.91
C GLY A 78 5.40 43.98 -2.41
N SER A 79 5.41 45.25 -2.02
CA SER A 79 5.35 45.64 -0.60
C SER A 79 4.04 45.23 0.08
N SER A 80 2.90 45.39 -0.61
CA SER A 80 1.58 44.98 -0.10
C SER A 80 1.46 43.47 0.01
N LEU A 81 2.02 42.73 -0.94
CA LEU A 81 2.07 41.26 -0.90
C LEU A 81 2.91 40.76 0.30
N TRP A 82 4.07 41.37 0.53
CA TRP A 82 4.91 41.02 1.67
C TRP A 82 4.27 41.39 3.00
N ALA A 83 3.64 42.56 3.10
CA ALA A 83 2.91 42.97 4.30
C ALA A 83 1.73 42.02 4.63
N ALA A 84 1.00 41.59 3.60
CA ALA A 84 -0.08 40.61 3.77
C ALA A 84 0.46 39.26 4.26
N TYR A 85 1.59 38.80 3.71
CA TYR A 85 2.23 37.58 4.20
C TYR A 85 2.63 37.68 5.67
N GLN A 86 3.18 38.81 6.13
CA GLN A 86 3.55 38.97 7.55
C GLN A 86 2.34 38.85 8.50
N LYS A 87 1.13 39.21 8.04
CA LYS A 87 -0.10 39.04 8.81
C LYS A 87 -0.66 37.62 8.76
N LEU A 88 -0.43 36.90 7.66
CA LEU A 88 -0.92 35.54 7.45
C LEU A 88 0.06 34.46 7.94
N LYS A 89 1.34 34.79 8.13
CA LYS A 89 2.39 33.87 8.56
C LYS A 89 2.01 33.22 9.89
N GLY A 90 2.01 31.89 9.91
CA GLY A 90 1.75 31.06 11.08
C GLY A 90 1.79 29.58 10.70
N ASP A 91 1.46 28.70 11.64
CA ASP A 91 1.58 27.24 11.45
C ASP A 91 0.69 26.71 10.31
N THR A 92 -0.44 27.37 10.08
CA THR A 92 -1.44 27.00 9.06
C THR A 92 -1.19 27.61 7.68
N PHE A 93 -0.12 28.37 7.50
CA PHE A 93 0.20 29.03 6.25
C PHE A 93 1.58 28.61 5.74
N PRO A 94 1.79 28.36 4.43
CA PRO A 94 3.09 27.97 3.91
C PRO A 94 4.18 29.00 4.19
N SER A 95 5.39 28.54 4.50
CA SER A 95 6.53 29.42 4.73
C SER A 95 7.02 30.01 3.41
N ILE A 96 6.84 31.32 3.22
CA ILE A 96 7.38 32.05 2.08
C ILE A 96 8.78 32.57 2.42
N VAL A 97 9.74 32.21 1.57
CA VAL A 97 11.12 32.67 1.60
C VAL A 97 11.29 33.75 0.55
N GLN A 98 11.62 34.97 0.96
CA GLN A 98 11.95 36.04 0.04
C GLN A 98 13.33 35.79 -0.56
N ALA A 99 13.42 35.82 -1.89
CA ALA A 99 14.66 35.72 -2.64
C ALA A 99 14.85 36.98 -3.50
N THR A 100 16.10 37.21 -3.93
CA THR A 100 16.44 38.40 -4.72
C THR A 100 16.37 38.10 -6.22
N THR A 101 16.26 39.16 -7.02
CA THR A 101 16.37 39.08 -8.48
C THR A 101 17.78 38.70 -8.95
N VAL A 102 18.79 38.70 -8.06
CA VAL A 102 20.14 38.20 -8.36
C VAL A 102 20.16 36.68 -8.32
N ASP A 103 19.47 36.08 -7.35
CA ASP A 103 19.39 34.62 -7.19
C ASP A 103 18.49 33.98 -8.26
N TYR A 104 17.41 34.69 -8.62
CA TYR A 104 16.48 34.29 -9.68
C TYR A 104 16.24 35.48 -10.61
N PRO A 105 17.06 35.67 -11.66
CA PRO A 105 16.91 36.77 -12.60
C PRO A 105 15.66 36.67 -13.49
N SER A 106 15.18 35.46 -13.74
CA SER A 106 14.03 35.23 -14.61
C SER A 106 12.96 34.32 -13.99
N PRO A 107 11.68 34.46 -14.40
CA PRO A 107 10.64 33.50 -14.04
C PRO A 107 10.95 32.06 -14.46
N HIS A 108 11.82 31.86 -15.45
CA HIS A 108 12.27 30.53 -15.86
C HIS A 108 13.12 29.85 -14.77
N ASP A 109 13.97 30.61 -14.06
CA ASP A 109 14.78 30.11 -12.96
C ASP A 109 13.91 29.70 -11.76
N LEU A 110 12.83 30.45 -11.53
CA LEU A 110 11.80 30.08 -10.55
C LEU A 110 11.08 28.79 -10.94
N ARG A 111 10.73 28.63 -12.22
CA ARG A 111 10.15 27.37 -12.73
C ARG A 111 11.11 26.20 -12.53
N ALA A 112 12.40 26.39 -12.80
CA ALA A 112 13.42 25.37 -12.59
C ALA A 112 13.54 24.99 -11.10
N ALA A 113 13.47 25.96 -10.18
CA ALA A 113 13.53 25.72 -8.74
C ALA A 113 12.31 24.95 -8.18
N VAL A 114 11.13 25.18 -8.74
CA VAL A 114 9.91 24.40 -8.43
C VAL A 114 10.00 22.99 -9.04
N CYS A 115 10.44 22.89 -10.30
CA CYS A 115 10.67 21.62 -11.00
C CYS A 115 11.71 20.75 -10.30
N SER A 116 12.75 21.35 -9.71
CA SER A 116 13.77 20.65 -8.92
C SER A 116 13.32 20.28 -7.50
N THR A 117 12.04 20.50 -7.16
CA THR A 117 11.43 20.24 -5.85
C THR A 117 12.03 21.00 -4.66
N ARG A 118 12.87 22.02 -4.92
CA ARG A 118 13.46 22.86 -3.86
C ARG A 118 12.40 23.69 -3.15
N PHE A 119 11.39 24.10 -3.90
CA PHE A 119 10.21 24.80 -3.40
C PHE A 119 8.95 24.11 -3.91
N TRP A 120 7.87 24.19 -3.13
CA TRP A 120 6.57 23.65 -3.51
C TRP A 120 5.86 24.53 -4.53
N SER A 121 6.10 25.85 -4.46
CA SER A 121 5.62 26.84 -5.41
C SER A 121 6.52 28.09 -5.37
N ALA A 122 6.51 28.84 -6.46
CA ALA A 122 7.14 30.14 -6.57
C ALA A 122 6.07 31.20 -6.83
N ILE A 123 6.18 32.38 -6.23
CA ILE A 123 5.33 33.54 -6.50
C ILE A 123 6.20 34.72 -6.89
N TYR A 124 5.79 35.49 -7.88
CA TYR A 124 6.51 36.68 -8.28
C TYR A 124 5.58 37.79 -8.75
N THR A 125 6.05 39.02 -8.62
CA THR A 125 5.43 40.23 -9.19
C THR A 125 6.05 40.52 -10.55
N SER A 126 5.24 40.87 -11.55
CA SER A 126 5.75 41.24 -12.88
C SER A 126 6.54 42.56 -12.81
N PRO A 127 7.64 42.72 -13.57
CA PRO A 127 8.44 43.95 -13.55
C PRO A 127 7.60 45.15 -14.03
N GLY A 128 7.69 46.27 -13.32
CA GLY A 128 6.97 47.51 -13.62
C GLY A 128 5.45 47.43 -13.41
N ALA A 129 4.95 46.41 -12.71
CA ALA A 129 3.54 46.26 -12.43
C ALA A 129 2.97 47.40 -11.59
N SER A 130 3.71 47.91 -10.59
CA SER A 130 3.27 49.06 -9.79
C SER A 130 3.13 50.32 -10.63
N SER A 131 4.09 50.59 -11.53
CA SER A 131 4.03 51.74 -12.43
C SER A 131 2.86 51.63 -13.43
N ARG A 132 2.60 50.43 -13.96
CA ARG A 132 1.42 50.18 -14.82
C ARG A 132 0.11 50.41 -14.07
N LEU A 133 0.03 49.97 -12.81
CA LEU A 133 -1.14 50.18 -11.97
C LEU A 133 -1.37 51.67 -11.71
N GLU A 134 -0.33 52.42 -11.35
CA GLU A 134 -0.43 53.87 -11.11
C GLU A 134 -0.90 54.64 -12.36
N LEU A 135 -0.36 54.31 -13.53
CA LEU A 135 -0.80 54.89 -14.81
C LEU A 135 -2.25 54.55 -15.14
N ALA A 136 -2.70 53.33 -14.83
CA ALA A 136 -4.07 52.91 -15.06
C ALA A 136 -5.07 53.62 -14.11
N LEU A 137 -4.66 54.02 -12.91
CA LEU A 137 -5.49 54.80 -11.99
C LEU A 137 -5.74 56.23 -12.52
N ALA A 138 -4.77 56.81 -13.23
CA ALA A 138 -4.91 58.13 -13.85
C ALA A 138 -5.92 58.19 -15.01
N GLY A 139 -6.43 57.05 -15.48
CA GLY A 139 -7.43 56.97 -16.54
C GLY A 139 -6.86 56.90 -17.97
N GLY A 140 -7.72 57.19 -18.96
CA GLY A 140 -7.34 57.16 -20.38
C GLY A 140 -7.06 55.76 -20.93
N ALA A 141 -6.23 55.68 -21.98
CA ALA A 141 -5.92 54.43 -22.66
C ALA A 141 -5.18 53.41 -21.77
N ALA A 142 -4.41 53.88 -20.79
CA ALA A 142 -3.72 53.02 -19.83
C ALA A 142 -4.70 52.23 -18.95
N ALA A 143 -5.83 52.84 -18.57
CA ALA A 143 -6.88 52.18 -17.79
C ALA A 143 -7.67 51.16 -18.63
N THR A 144 -7.95 51.48 -19.90
CA THR A 144 -8.71 50.59 -20.80
C THR A 144 -7.90 49.36 -21.21
N ASN A 145 -6.59 49.50 -21.41
CA ASN A 145 -5.69 48.42 -21.83
C ASN A 145 -4.99 47.73 -20.64
N TYR A 146 -5.38 48.03 -19.41
CA TYR A 146 -4.72 47.48 -18.22
C TYR A 146 -4.98 45.97 -18.11
N ASN A 147 -3.92 45.18 -18.20
CA ASN A 147 -3.99 43.74 -18.02
C ASN A 147 -3.80 43.36 -16.54
N ARG A 148 -4.89 42.91 -15.90
CA ARG A 148 -4.87 42.49 -14.49
C ARG A 148 -4.10 41.20 -14.25
N SER A 149 -3.94 40.38 -15.28
CA SER A 149 -3.28 39.08 -15.22
C SER A 149 -1.74 39.19 -15.25
N ASP A 150 -1.19 40.30 -15.73
CA ASP A 150 0.27 40.53 -15.80
C ASP A 150 0.80 41.33 -14.59
N VAL A 151 0.47 40.84 -13.39
CA VAL A 151 0.80 41.54 -12.13
C VAL A 151 1.37 40.58 -11.09
N ILE A 152 0.62 39.56 -10.70
CA ILE A 152 1.08 38.53 -9.76
C ILE A 152 0.87 37.18 -10.40
N THR A 153 1.96 36.41 -10.51
CA THR A 153 1.92 35.05 -11.03
C THR A 153 2.54 34.09 -10.02
N TYR A 154 1.98 32.90 -9.89
CA TYR A 154 2.60 31.82 -9.16
C TYR A 154 2.82 30.59 -10.04
N ILE A 155 3.94 29.90 -9.81
CA ILE A 155 4.37 28.71 -10.53
C ILE A 155 4.31 27.54 -9.57
N TRP A 156 3.68 26.45 -10.00
CA TRP A 156 3.47 25.25 -9.18
C TRP A 156 3.42 24.00 -10.07
N ASN A 157 3.50 22.82 -9.47
CA ASN A 157 3.41 21.55 -10.18
C ASN A 157 2.23 20.75 -9.62
N GLU A 158 1.08 20.81 -10.30
CA GLU A 158 -0.14 20.12 -9.86
C GLU A 158 0.06 18.59 -9.80
N ALA A 159 0.92 18.02 -10.64
CA ALA A 159 1.19 16.59 -10.65
C ALA A 159 1.76 16.05 -9.32
N ARG A 160 2.43 16.88 -8.51
CA ARG A 160 3.03 16.47 -7.23
C ARG A 160 2.00 16.54 -6.10
N TYR A 161 1.46 15.41 -5.65
CA TYR A 161 0.42 15.37 -4.59
C TYR A 161 -0.76 16.31 -4.86
N SER A 162 -1.38 16.17 -6.04
CA SER A 162 -2.42 17.08 -6.53
C SER A 162 -3.46 17.55 -5.50
N PRO A 163 -4.14 16.68 -4.70
CA PRO A 163 -5.14 17.16 -3.73
C PRO A 163 -4.59 18.14 -2.68
N VAL A 164 -3.30 17.97 -2.35
CA VAL A 164 -2.61 18.80 -1.36
C VAL A 164 -2.12 20.10 -2.00
N GLN A 165 -1.63 20.07 -3.24
CA GLN A 165 -1.27 21.27 -3.99
C GLN A 165 -2.47 22.23 -4.14
N ASP A 166 -3.64 21.70 -4.49
CA ASP A 166 -4.85 22.51 -4.71
C ASP A 166 -5.26 23.28 -3.44
N THR A 167 -5.26 22.58 -2.30
CA THR A 167 -5.76 23.11 -1.04
C THR A 167 -4.69 23.88 -0.26
N ALA A 168 -3.51 23.29 -0.05
CA ALA A 168 -2.47 23.85 0.80
C ALA A 168 -1.59 24.89 0.10
N ILE A 169 -1.52 24.89 -1.24
CA ILE A 169 -0.70 25.84 -2.00
C ILE A 169 -1.58 26.82 -2.76
N SER A 170 -2.36 26.37 -3.75
CA SER A 170 -3.19 27.28 -4.57
C SER A 170 -4.22 28.04 -3.72
N GLY A 171 -4.93 27.35 -2.82
CA GLY A 171 -5.87 27.97 -1.88
C GLY A 171 -5.24 29.06 -1.01
N ASN A 172 -4.07 28.78 -0.41
CA ASN A 172 -3.35 29.73 0.44
C ASN A 172 -2.77 30.91 -0.36
N LEU A 173 -2.32 30.70 -1.60
CA LEU A 173 -1.84 31.78 -2.47
C LEU A 173 -2.99 32.69 -2.93
N LYS A 174 -4.18 32.15 -3.22
CA LYS A 174 -5.40 32.93 -3.49
C LYS A 174 -5.80 33.78 -2.28
N MET A 175 -5.68 33.22 -1.07
CA MET A 175 -5.90 33.97 0.18
C MET A 175 -4.88 35.10 0.34
N LEU A 176 -3.59 34.83 0.08
CA LEU A 176 -2.52 35.83 0.13
C LEU A 176 -2.75 36.97 -0.87
N ALA A 177 -3.09 36.65 -2.12
CA ALA A 177 -3.38 37.66 -3.14
C ALA A 177 -4.59 38.53 -2.75
N SER A 178 -5.60 37.94 -2.11
CA SER A 178 -6.77 38.66 -1.62
C SER A 178 -6.42 39.58 -0.44
N ALA A 179 -5.62 39.08 0.51
CA ALA A 179 -5.13 39.88 1.63
C ALA A 179 -4.21 41.02 1.16
N ALA A 180 -3.38 40.79 0.15
CA ALA A 180 -2.53 41.82 -0.46
C ALA A 180 -3.34 42.96 -1.09
N ARG A 181 -4.50 42.67 -1.69
CA ARG A 181 -5.40 43.72 -2.22
C ARG A 181 -5.95 44.60 -1.09
N LEU A 182 -6.28 43.99 0.04
CA LEU A 182 -6.72 44.71 1.23
C LEU A 182 -5.60 45.59 1.79
N GLU A 183 -4.39 45.06 1.93
CA GLU A 183 -3.22 45.82 2.37
C GLU A 183 -2.91 47.00 1.44
N TYR A 184 -2.96 46.79 0.12
CA TYR A 184 -2.79 47.86 -0.85
C TYR A 184 -3.82 48.99 -0.64
N THR A 185 -5.09 48.63 -0.46
CA THR A 185 -6.17 49.60 -0.24
C THR A 185 -6.03 50.33 1.10
N THR A 186 -5.62 49.64 2.17
CA THR A 186 -5.46 50.25 3.49
C THR A 186 -4.23 51.15 3.58
N THR A 187 -3.08 50.71 3.06
CA THR A 187 -1.82 51.44 3.19
C THR A 187 -1.65 52.51 2.11
N ASN A 188 -1.96 52.17 0.86
CA ASN A 188 -1.71 53.04 -0.30
C ASN A 188 -3.01 53.59 -0.94
N GLY A 189 -4.19 53.17 -0.47
CA GLY A 189 -5.47 53.58 -1.06
C GLY A 189 -5.72 55.09 -1.00
N THR A 190 -5.22 55.80 0.02
CA THR A 190 -5.33 57.27 0.09
C THR A 190 -4.46 57.97 -0.97
N GLY A 191 -3.30 57.41 -1.29
CA GLY A 191 -2.46 57.85 -2.40
C GLY A 191 -3.10 57.53 -3.75
N ALA A 192 -3.59 56.30 -3.90
CA ALA A 192 -4.28 55.85 -5.11
C ALA A 192 -5.55 56.68 -5.41
N MET A 193 -6.34 57.04 -4.39
CA MET A 193 -7.52 57.91 -4.54
C MET A 193 -7.18 59.34 -5.00
N LYS A 194 -5.98 59.86 -4.70
CA LYS A 194 -5.56 61.18 -5.18
C LYS A 194 -5.24 61.18 -6.67
N VAL A 195 -4.75 60.06 -7.19
CA VAL A 195 -4.39 59.88 -8.61
C VAL A 195 -5.56 59.32 -9.43
N LEU A 196 -6.57 58.76 -8.76
CA LEU A 196 -7.72 58.13 -9.40
C LEU A 196 -8.56 59.11 -10.21
N SER A 197 -8.69 58.85 -11.51
CA SER A 197 -9.61 59.57 -12.39
C SER A 197 -11.05 59.11 -12.14
N THR A 198 -11.83 59.88 -11.38
CA THR A 198 -13.24 59.60 -11.04
C THR A 198 -14.19 59.65 -12.24
N THR A 199 -13.73 60.20 -13.38
CA THR A 199 -14.49 60.30 -14.64
C THR A 199 -14.31 59.07 -15.54
N SER A 200 -13.37 58.17 -15.24
CA SER A 200 -13.10 56.98 -16.06
C SER A 200 -13.62 55.71 -15.37
N PRO A 201 -14.66 55.04 -15.91
CA PRO A 201 -15.16 53.78 -15.37
C PRO A 201 -14.08 52.68 -15.32
N SER A 202 -13.17 52.66 -16.30
CA SER A 202 -12.05 51.73 -16.35
C SER A 202 -11.09 51.95 -15.17
N ALA A 203 -10.76 53.19 -14.84
CA ALA A 203 -9.88 53.51 -13.69
C ALA A 203 -10.51 53.08 -12.36
N ILE A 204 -11.82 53.31 -12.17
CA ILE A 204 -12.56 52.84 -10.99
C ILE A 204 -12.56 51.31 -10.90
N SER A 205 -12.68 50.62 -12.03
CA SER A 205 -12.62 49.16 -12.08
C SER A 205 -11.23 48.61 -11.72
N VAL A 206 -10.16 49.31 -12.11
CA VAL A 206 -8.78 48.96 -11.76
C VAL A 206 -8.53 49.23 -10.28
N PHE A 207 -9.05 50.33 -9.73
CA PHE A 207 -8.94 50.62 -8.30
C PHE A 207 -9.62 49.56 -7.42
N THR A 208 -10.81 49.11 -7.79
CA THR A 208 -11.56 48.11 -7.01
C THR A 208 -11.02 46.68 -7.17
N ASN A 209 -10.39 46.37 -8.30
CA ASN A 209 -9.75 45.08 -8.55
C ASN A 209 -8.43 45.27 -9.31
N PRO A 210 -7.32 45.55 -8.60
CA PRO A 210 -6.07 46.01 -9.21
C PRO A 210 -5.24 44.91 -9.88
N TRP A 211 -5.45 43.64 -9.56
CA TRP A 211 -4.75 42.52 -10.19
C TRP A 211 -5.54 41.24 -10.03
N GLU A 212 -5.29 40.24 -10.87
CA GLU A 212 -5.75 38.87 -10.76
C GLU A 212 -4.55 37.95 -10.52
N LEU A 213 -4.69 36.99 -9.61
CA LEU A 213 -3.63 36.01 -9.37
C LEU A 213 -3.65 34.99 -10.51
N VAL A 214 -2.58 34.94 -11.29
CA VAL A 214 -2.42 33.97 -12.38
C VAL A 214 -1.61 32.78 -11.92
N ASP A 215 -2.03 31.60 -12.34
CA ASP A 215 -1.27 30.36 -12.14
C ASP A 215 -0.53 29.94 -13.40
N THR A 216 0.70 29.47 -13.21
CA THR A 216 1.51 28.81 -14.23
C THR A 216 1.79 27.40 -13.74
N ASP A 217 0.93 26.47 -14.13
CA ASP A 217 1.11 25.07 -13.81
C ASP A 217 2.17 24.43 -14.72
N ILE A 218 3.11 23.71 -14.11
CA ILE A 218 4.14 22.96 -14.82
C ILE A 218 3.54 21.77 -15.56
N GLN A 219 2.65 21.03 -14.90
CA GLN A 219 2.03 19.83 -15.45
C GLN A 219 0.62 19.68 -14.90
N THR A 220 -0.35 20.09 -15.73
CA THR A 220 -1.76 19.93 -15.41
C THR A 220 -2.16 18.47 -15.47
N THR A 221 -2.87 18.08 -14.43
CA THR A 221 -3.54 16.80 -14.30
C THR A 221 -5.02 17.10 -14.34
N ILE A 222 -5.81 16.43 -15.17
CA ILE A 222 -7.25 16.75 -15.32
C ILE A 222 -8.17 15.64 -14.80
N GLN A 223 -7.58 14.58 -14.26
CA GLN A 223 -8.35 13.42 -13.79
C GLN A 223 -9.04 13.78 -12.46
N GLY A 224 -10.37 13.92 -12.43
CA GLY A 224 -11.10 14.25 -11.20
C GLY A 224 -10.95 13.19 -10.08
N SER A 225 -10.57 11.95 -10.43
CA SER A 225 -10.36 10.83 -9.50
C SER A 225 -8.88 10.54 -9.19
N ARG A 226 -8.00 11.55 -9.24
CA ARG A 226 -6.55 11.43 -8.93
C ARG A 226 -6.25 10.65 -7.64
N LEU A 227 -7.01 10.90 -6.57
CA LEU A 227 -6.83 10.19 -5.31
C LEU A 227 -7.05 8.67 -5.46
N ILE A 228 -8.04 8.27 -6.25
CA ILE A 228 -8.34 6.86 -6.54
C ILE A 228 -7.21 6.21 -7.33
N TYR A 229 -6.71 6.88 -8.38
CA TYR A 229 -5.60 6.36 -9.18
C TYR A 229 -4.31 6.21 -8.36
N ASN A 230 -4.05 7.14 -7.45
CA ASN A 230 -2.84 7.08 -6.63
C ASN A 230 -2.95 6.06 -5.49
N THR A 231 -4.14 5.83 -4.92
CA THR A 231 -4.29 4.98 -3.72
C THR A 231 -4.89 3.61 -4.00
N LEU A 232 -6.06 3.55 -4.66
CA LEU A 232 -6.76 2.30 -4.91
C LEU A 232 -6.04 1.41 -5.92
N VAL A 233 -5.39 1.99 -6.94
CA VAL A 233 -4.59 1.20 -7.90
C VAL A 233 -3.44 0.51 -7.18
N VAL A 234 -2.73 1.20 -6.28
CA VAL A 234 -1.67 0.61 -5.47
C VAL A 234 -2.20 -0.55 -4.62
N ILE A 235 -3.35 -0.38 -3.98
CA ILE A 235 -4.02 -1.45 -3.21
C ILE A 235 -4.35 -2.65 -4.11
N LEU A 236 -4.93 -2.40 -5.28
CA LEU A 236 -5.31 -3.46 -6.22
C LEU A 236 -4.10 -4.24 -6.73
N ILE A 237 -3.00 -3.56 -7.05
CA ILE A 237 -1.74 -4.24 -7.40
C ILE A 237 -1.30 -5.16 -6.26
N LEU A 238 -1.20 -4.66 -5.02
CA LEU A 238 -0.76 -5.47 -3.88
C LEU A 238 -1.66 -6.69 -3.62
N ILE A 239 -2.97 -6.52 -3.70
CA ILE A 239 -3.95 -7.61 -3.50
C ILE A 239 -3.86 -8.63 -4.64
N GLN A 240 -3.74 -8.16 -5.89
CA GLN A 240 -3.60 -9.02 -7.07
C GLN A 240 -2.34 -9.90 -6.97
N GLU A 241 -1.21 -9.34 -6.53
CA GLU A 241 0.02 -10.11 -6.32
C GLU A 241 -0.15 -11.16 -5.22
N PHE A 242 -0.79 -10.80 -4.11
CA PHE A 242 -1.05 -11.71 -3.01
C PHE A 242 -1.91 -12.92 -3.41
N PHE A 243 -2.99 -12.68 -4.18
CA PHE A 243 -3.88 -13.75 -4.60
C PHE A 243 -3.18 -14.75 -5.52
N TYR A 244 -2.41 -14.26 -6.49
CA TYR A 244 -1.66 -15.14 -7.37
C TYR A 244 -0.57 -15.92 -6.63
N LEU A 245 0.15 -15.25 -5.71
CA LEU A 245 1.13 -15.90 -4.84
C LEU A 245 0.50 -17.06 -4.05
N ALA A 246 -0.69 -16.86 -3.48
CA ALA A 246 -1.40 -17.91 -2.75
C ALA A 246 -1.86 -19.07 -3.65
N THR A 247 -2.25 -18.79 -4.89
CA THR A 247 -2.52 -19.83 -5.91
C THR A 247 -1.28 -20.64 -6.24
N ILE A 248 -0.15 -19.97 -6.50
CA ILE A 248 1.12 -20.63 -6.79
C ILE A 248 1.57 -21.47 -5.61
N ASN A 249 1.51 -20.95 -4.38
CA ASN A 249 1.83 -21.72 -3.17
C ASN A 249 0.95 -22.96 -3.03
N GLY A 250 -0.35 -22.87 -3.33
CA GLY A 250 -1.25 -24.03 -3.37
C GLY A 250 -0.83 -25.08 -4.40
N LEU A 251 -0.46 -24.66 -5.62
CA LEU A 251 0.05 -25.56 -6.66
C LEU A 251 1.33 -26.29 -6.21
N TYR A 252 2.27 -25.59 -5.59
CA TYR A 252 3.51 -26.20 -5.10
C TYR A 252 3.25 -27.29 -4.05
N ILE A 253 2.26 -27.10 -3.17
CA ILE A 253 1.87 -28.09 -2.15
C ILE A 253 1.18 -29.29 -2.80
N GLN A 254 0.17 -29.06 -3.63
CA GLN A 254 -0.64 -30.12 -4.23
C GLN A 254 0.18 -31.00 -5.18
N CYS A 255 1.05 -30.39 -6.00
CA CYS A 255 1.93 -31.12 -6.91
C CYS A 255 3.19 -31.69 -6.22
N LYS A 256 3.35 -31.49 -4.90
CA LYS A 256 4.52 -31.96 -4.11
C LYS A 256 5.87 -31.53 -4.71
N ILE A 257 5.93 -30.34 -5.31
CA ILE A 257 7.10 -29.88 -6.07
C ILE A 257 8.32 -29.71 -5.15
N TYR A 258 8.13 -29.24 -3.91
CA TYR A 258 9.20 -29.05 -2.93
C TYR A 258 9.90 -30.34 -2.50
N GLN A 259 9.25 -31.50 -2.69
CA GLN A 259 9.80 -32.82 -2.34
C GLN A 259 10.51 -33.47 -3.54
N ARG A 260 10.07 -33.15 -4.76
CA ARG A 260 10.48 -33.85 -5.98
C ARG A 260 11.56 -33.13 -6.79
N LEU A 261 11.70 -31.81 -6.65
CA LEU A 261 12.58 -31.00 -7.48
C LEU A 261 13.71 -30.37 -6.67
N PHE A 262 14.89 -30.25 -7.28
CA PHE A 262 16.02 -29.57 -6.65
C PHE A 262 15.73 -28.07 -6.39
N PRO A 263 16.15 -27.51 -5.23
CA PRO A 263 15.84 -26.13 -4.84
C PRO A 263 16.24 -25.06 -5.86
N HIS A 264 17.40 -25.19 -6.51
CA HIS A 264 17.86 -24.21 -7.50
C HIS A 264 16.92 -24.09 -8.71
N ARG A 265 16.30 -25.18 -9.16
CA ARG A 265 15.32 -25.15 -10.25
C ARG A 265 14.02 -24.51 -9.80
N ILE A 266 13.58 -24.82 -8.58
CA ILE A 266 12.39 -24.20 -7.98
C ILE A 266 12.58 -22.67 -7.90
N ILE A 267 13.74 -22.20 -7.47
CA ILE A 267 14.06 -20.76 -7.43
C ILE A 267 13.94 -20.13 -8.82
N VAL A 268 14.52 -20.74 -9.85
CA VAL A 268 14.44 -20.21 -11.22
C VAL A 268 12.99 -20.18 -11.73
N TYR A 269 12.25 -21.29 -11.63
CA TYR A 269 10.86 -21.34 -12.09
C TYR A 269 9.96 -20.36 -11.35
N ARG A 270 10.12 -20.25 -10.02
CA ARG A 270 9.33 -19.33 -9.19
C ARG A 270 9.58 -17.87 -9.57
N ASN A 271 10.83 -17.48 -9.79
CA ASN A 271 11.19 -16.13 -10.24
C ASN A 271 10.71 -15.83 -11.67
N MET A 272 10.77 -16.81 -12.58
CA MET A 272 10.24 -16.63 -13.94
C MET A 272 8.72 -16.45 -13.94
N ILE A 273 8.01 -17.21 -13.10
CA ILE A 273 6.56 -17.08 -12.93
C ILE A 273 6.20 -15.73 -12.31
N SER A 274 6.92 -15.29 -11.27
CA SER A 274 6.67 -13.98 -10.64
C SER A 274 6.93 -12.83 -11.62
N LEU A 275 8.04 -12.87 -12.36
CA LEU A 275 8.35 -11.87 -13.38
C LEU A 275 7.30 -11.82 -14.48
N ALA A 276 6.89 -12.97 -15.02
CA ALA A 276 5.89 -13.04 -16.08
C ALA A 276 4.52 -12.53 -15.62
N TYR A 277 4.07 -12.95 -14.43
CA TYR A 277 2.79 -12.51 -13.89
C TYR A 277 2.78 -11.00 -13.60
N THR A 278 3.77 -10.50 -12.87
CA THR A 278 3.90 -9.08 -12.52
C THR A 278 4.08 -8.20 -13.76
N CYS A 279 4.80 -8.68 -14.78
CA CYS A 279 4.95 -8.00 -16.07
C CYS A 279 3.61 -7.84 -16.79
N SER A 280 2.79 -8.89 -16.81
CA SER A 280 1.46 -8.87 -17.44
C SER A 280 0.46 -8.02 -16.63
N GLY A 281 0.47 -8.14 -15.30
CA GLY A 281 -0.41 -7.38 -14.40
C GLY A 281 -0.11 -5.88 -14.41
N SER A 282 1.17 -5.51 -14.41
CA SER A 282 1.59 -4.11 -14.55
C SER A 282 1.24 -3.54 -15.92
N LEU A 283 1.35 -4.34 -16.99
CA LEU A 283 0.94 -3.92 -18.33
C LEU A 283 -0.57 -3.68 -18.42
N CYS A 284 -1.39 -4.56 -17.84
CA CYS A 284 -2.83 -4.36 -17.74
C CYS A 284 -3.17 -3.09 -16.96
N THR A 285 -2.47 -2.83 -15.86
CA THR A 285 -2.68 -1.65 -15.02
C THR A 285 -2.28 -0.36 -15.74
N ALA A 286 -1.08 -0.32 -16.32
CA ALA A 286 -0.61 0.80 -17.13
C ALA A 286 -1.50 1.02 -18.35
N GLY A 287 -1.93 -0.06 -19.01
CA GLY A 287 -2.87 -0.04 -20.13
C GLY A 287 -4.23 0.54 -19.75
N ALA A 288 -4.77 0.20 -18.58
CA ALA A 288 -6.01 0.77 -18.07
C ALA A 288 -5.86 2.28 -17.78
N ILE A 289 -4.78 2.69 -17.10
CA ILE A 289 -4.49 4.12 -16.85
C ILE A 289 -4.40 4.87 -18.18
N TRP A 290 -3.74 4.26 -19.19
CA TRP A 290 -3.58 4.84 -20.52
C TRP A 290 -4.89 4.93 -21.31
N ALA A 291 -5.73 3.89 -21.26
CA ALA A 291 -7.02 3.85 -21.94
C ALA A 291 -8.01 4.88 -21.36
N PHE A 292 -7.98 5.08 -20.04
CA PHE A 292 -8.85 6.02 -19.33
C PHE A 292 -8.17 7.36 -19.01
N ARG A 293 -7.13 7.73 -19.78
CA ARG A 293 -6.40 8.99 -19.55
C ARG A 293 -7.18 10.27 -19.85
N ALA A 294 -8.33 10.18 -20.51
CA ALA A 294 -9.10 11.34 -20.99
C ALA A 294 -8.20 12.32 -21.78
N GLU A 295 -8.32 13.64 -21.59
CA GLU A 295 -7.47 14.65 -22.24
C GLU A 295 -6.10 14.84 -21.54
N TRP A 296 -5.67 13.90 -20.68
CA TRP A 296 -4.39 13.99 -20.00
C TRP A 296 -3.24 13.81 -20.99
N ASN A 297 -2.44 14.88 -21.15
CA ASN A 297 -1.41 14.99 -22.17
C ASN A 297 -0.14 14.19 -21.84
N VAL A 298 -0.24 12.86 -21.93
CA VAL A 298 0.84 11.89 -21.68
C VAL A 298 1.24 11.18 -22.97
N ASN A 299 2.55 11.01 -23.19
CA ASN A 299 3.13 10.42 -24.41
C ASN A 299 3.41 8.90 -24.27
N GLY A 300 3.61 8.19 -25.38
CA GLY A 300 3.95 6.77 -25.43
C GLY A 300 5.24 6.41 -24.67
N ASN A 301 6.23 7.31 -24.64
CA ASN A 301 7.42 7.12 -23.81
C ASN A 301 7.07 7.10 -22.31
N GLN A 302 6.17 7.98 -21.86
CA GLN A 302 5.72 8.00 -20.47
C GLN A 302 4.86 6.77 -20.15
N PHE A 303 4.13 6.22 -21.12
CA PHE A 303 3.44 4.94 -20.98
C PHE A 303 4.41 3.79 -20.71
N ALA A 304 5.44 3.63 -21.54
CA ALA A 304 6.43 2.57 -21.38
C ALA A 304 7.17 2.69 -20.04
N LEU A 305 7.56 3.90 -19.64
CA LEU A 305 8.20 4.15 -18.35
C LEU A 305 7.25 3.87 -17.16
N THR A 306 5.98 4.27 -17.27
CA THR A 306 4.95 3.96 -16.26
C THR A 306 4.81 2.45 -16.08
N TRP A 307 4.75 1.70 -17.19
CA TRP A 307 4.68 0.25 -17.16
C TRP A 307 5.91 -0.38 -16.48
N LEU A 308 7.13 0.05 -16.84
CA LEU A 308 8.36 -0.49 -16.26
C LEU A 308 8.46 -0.22 -14.75
N VAL A 309 8.09 0.99 -14.30
CA VAL A 309 8.10 1.33 -12.86
C VAL A 309 7.03 0.54 -12.10
N LEU A 310 5.82 0.40 -12.65
CA LEU A 310 4.78 -0.44 -12.06
C LEU A 310 5.15 -1.92 -12.05
N TRP A 311 5.91 -2.39 -13.04
CA TRP A 311 6.43 -3.75 -13.06
C TRP A 311 7.45 -3.98 -11.93
N LEU A 312 8.43 -3.08 -11.78
CA LEU A 312 9.38 -3.12 -10.68
C LEU A 312 8.66 -3.10 -9.31
N PHE A 313 7.65 -2.24 -9.18
CA PHE A 313 6.80 -2.17 -7.99
C PHE A 313 6.09 -3.50 -7.69
N ALA A 314 5.40 -4.05 -8.69
CA ALA A 314 4.65 -5.29 -8.55
C ALA A 314 5.58 -6.46 -8.22
N HIS A 315 6.73 -6.56 -8.90
CA HIS A 315 7.70 -7.61 -8.63
C HIS A 315 8.33 -7.51 -7.24
N SER A 316 8.76 -6.32 -6.83
CA SER A 316 9.30 -6.10 -5.48
C SER A 316 8.29 -6.49 -4.40
N ASN A 317 7.02 -6.09 -4.54
CA ASN A 317 5.99 -6.46 -3.57
C ASN A 317 5.64 -7.94 -3.62
N PHE A 318 5.60 -8.57 -4.79
CA PHE A 318 5.40 -10.02 -4.91
C PHE A 318 6.45 -10.78 -4.10
N LEU A 319 7.72 -10.38 -4.18
CA LEU A 319 8.82 -10.99 -3.43
C LEU A 319 8.65 -10.78 -1.92
N TRP A 320 8.34 -9.57 -1.45
CA TRP A 320 8.12 -9.31 -0.03
C TRP A 320 6.92 -10.05 0.55
N LEU A 321 5.83 -10.15 -0.21
CA LEU A 321 4.69 -10.98 0.16
C LEU A 321 5.08 -12.45 0.21
N ASP A 322 5.91 -12.94 -0.71
CA ASP A 322 6.43 -14.31 -0.66
C ASP A 322 7.26 -14.55 0.61
N VAL A 323 8.16 -13.63 0.96
CA VAL A 323 8.91 -13.66 2.21
C VAL A 323 7.96 -13.79 3.41
N PHE A 324 6.87 -13.02 3.48
CA PHE A 324 5.87 -13.20 4.54
C PHE A 324 5.27 -14.60 4.56
N THR A 325 4.95 -15.17 3.39
CA THR A 325 4.41 -16.54 3.33
C THR A 325 5.42 -17.64 3.69
N VAL A 326 6.73 -17.36 3.65
CA VAL A 326 7.79 -18.29 4.07
C VAL A 326 7.99 -18.22 5.58
N TRP A 327 8.12 -17.01 6.12
CA TRP A 327 8.64 -16.80 7.47
C TRP A 327 7.55 -16.63 8.54
N LEU A 328 6.31 -16.29 8.14
CA LEU A 328 5.20 -16.12 9.08
C LEU A 328 4.26 -17.32 9.07
N PRO A 329 3.84 -17.85 10.24
CA PRO A 329 2.86 -18.93 10.29
C PRO A 329 1.60 -18.61 9.48
N PRO A 330 0.94 -19.59 8.83
CA PRO A 330 -0.10 -19.30 7.83
C PRO A 330 -1.27 -18.47 8.37
N LYS A 331 -1.59 -18.63 9.66
CA LYS A 331 -2.63 -17.87 10.36
C LYS A 331 -2.37 -16.35 10.46
N TYR A 332 -1.11 -15.93 10.40
CA TYR A 332 -0.72 -14.52 10.53
C TYR A 332 -0.42 -13.85 9.18
N VAL A 333 -0.34 -14.62 8.09
CA VAL A 333 -0.06 -14.08 6.76
C VAL A 333 -1.10 -13.02 6.33
N PRO A 334 -2.42 -13.22 6.45
CA PRO A 334 -3.40 -12.19 6.10
C PRO A 334 -3.25 -10.91 6.94
N MET A 335 -2.81 -11.03 8.19
CA MET A 335 -2.55 -9.91 9.08
C MET A 335 -1.33 -9.11 8.62
N SER A 336 -0.24 -9.79 8.24
CA SER A 336 0.93 -9.12 7.65
C SER A 336 0.62 -8.44 6.33
N LEU A 337 -0.22 -9.04 5.48
CA LEU A 337 -0.67 -8.46 4.22
C LEU A 337 -1.38 -7.13 4.46
N ILE A 338 -2.40 -7.10 5.33
CA ILE A 338 -3.15 -5.86 5.57
C ILE A 338 -2.26 -4.79 6.19
N THR A 339 -1.33 -5.15 7.08
CA THR A 339 -0.34 -4.20 7.62
C THR A 339 0.57 -3.64 6.53
N TRP A 340 1.09 -4.50 5.64
CA TRP A 340 1.95 -4.09 4.54
C TRP A 340 1.23 -3.16 3.56
N VAL A 341 -0.02 -3.48 3.22
CA VAL A 341 -0.88 -2.64 2.38
C VAL A 341 -1.11 -1.28 3.05
N VAL A 342 -1.48 -1.26 4.33
CA VAL A 342 -1.72 0.00 5.05
C VAL A 342 -0.47 0.87 5.11
N PHE A 343 0.71 0.30 5.38
CA PHE A 343 1.96 1.07 5.41
C PHE A 343 2.30 1.66 4.04
N ASN A 344 2.17 0.88 2.96
CA ASN A 344 2.38 1.35 1.60
C ASN A 344 1.40 2.47 1.22
N VAL A 345 0.10 2.29 1.46
CA VAL A 345 -0.90 3.30 1.11
C VAL A 345 -0.70 4.57 1.92
N THR A 346 -0.45 4.45 3.23
CA THR A 346 -0.25 5.62 4.10
C THR A 346 0.93 6.48 3.64
N SER A 347 1.98 5.85 3.10
CA SER A 347 3.19 6.54 2.60
C SER A 347 2.96 7.47 1.40
N ILE A 348 1.81 7.37 0.75
CA ILE A 348 1.46 8.16 -0.45
C ILE A 348 0.18 9.00 -0.29
N LEU A 349 -0.50 8.93 0.87
CA LEU A 349 -1.72 9.71 1.11
C LEU A 349 -1.45 11.21 1.13
N VAL A 350 -0.37 11.61 1.80
CA VAL A 350 0.06 13.01 1.92
C VAL A 350 1.57 13.11 1.83
N PRO A 351 2.10 14.26 1.41
CA PRO A 351 3.53 14.51 1.47
C PRO A 351 4.00 14.52 2.92
N PHE A 352 5.22 14.05 3.16
CA PHE A 352 5.74 13.87 4.51
C PHE A 352 5.99 15.19 5.26
N GLU A 353 6.01 16.32 4.56
CA GLU A 353 6.01 17.67 5.14
C GLU A 353 4.75 17.95 5.98
N LEU A 354 3.61 17.31 5.65
CA LEU A 354 2.37 17.43 6.41
C LEU A 354 2.22 16.39 7.51
N SER A 355 3.00 15.32 7.46
CA SER A 355 2.99 14.26 8.47
C SER A 355 3.94 14.59 9.62
N SER A 356 3.64 14.08 10.82
CA SER A 356 4.57 14.19 11.94
C SER A 356 5.88 13.43 11.64
N GLY A 357 6.98 13.86 12.28
CA GLY A 357 8.31 13.30 12.03
C GLY A 357 8.39 11.78 12.22
N PHE A 358 7.53 11.20 13.06
CA PHE A 358 7.45 9.75 13.28
C PHE A 358 7.19 9.00 11.98
N TYR A 359 6.31 9.49 11.10
CA TYR A 359 5.89 8.76 9.88
C TYR A 359 6.90 8.82 8.73
N ARG A 360 7.99 9.58 8.86
CA ARG A 360 9.02 9.72 7.82
C ARG A 360 9.79 8.43 7.57
N TRP A 361 9.76 7.43 8.46
CA TRP A 361 10.34 6.12 8.17
C TRP A 361 9.75 5.47 6.90
N ALA A 362 8.52 5.87 6.53
CA ALA A 362 7.84 5.39 5.35
C ALA A 362 8.46 5.86 4.02
N TYR A 363 9.53 6.67 4.02
CA TYR A 363 10.38 6.85 2.84
C TYR A 363 10.87 5.49 2.30
N ALA A 364 11.16 4.52 3.16
CA ALA A 364 11.60 3.19 2.73
C ALA A 364 10.48 2.32 2.12
N MET A 365 9.22 2.79 2.07
CA MET A 365 8.10 2.01 1.52
C MET A 365 8.13 2.00 -0.01
N PRO A 366 7.93 0.85 -0.66
CA PRO A 366 8.00 0.77 -2.11
C PRO A 366 6.91 1.61 -2.80
N ALA A 367 5.73 1.79 -2.19
CA ALA A 367 4.70 2.65 -2.75
C ALA A 367 5.11 4.12 -2.79
N HIS A 368 5.83 4.62 -1.77
CA HIS A 368 6.33 5.98 -1.77
C HIS A 368 7.29 6.21 -2.94
N GLU A 369 8.26 5.30 -3.10
CA GLU A 369 9.29 5.45 -4.13
C GLU A 369 8.73 5.34 -5.55
N VAL A 370 7.75 4.46 -5.75
CA VAL A 370 7.04 4.36 -7.03
C VAL A 370 6.20 5.60 -7.29
N TYR A 371 5.57 6.17 -6.26
CA TYR A 371 4.86 7.44 -6.40
C TYR A 371 5.79 8.58 -6.85
N GLN A 372 7.00 8.65 -6.28
CA GLN A 372 8.00 9.64 -6.70
C GLN A 372 8.43 9.42 -8.16
N ALA A 373 8.72 8.18 -8.55
CA ALA A 373 9.11 7.83 -9.90
C ALA A 373 8.00 8.10 -10.93
N LEU A 374 6.74 7.77 -10.61
CA LEU A 374 5.58 8.07 -11.45
C LEU A 374 5.36 9.58 -11.60
N THR A 375 5.49 10.35 -10.51
CA THR A 375 5.39 11.81 -10.55
C THR A 375 6.48 12.40 -11.44
N ASP A 376 7.70 11.89 -11.40
CA ASP A 376 8.80 12.33 -12.27
C ASP A 376 8.51 12.05 -13.75
N ILE A 377 8.07 10.83 -14.06
CA ILE A 377 7.68 10.43 -15.42
C ILE A 377 6.56 11.33 -15.95
N TRP A 378 5.49 11.50 -15.18
CA TRP A 378 4.30 12.26 -15.61
C TRP A 378 4.57 13.75 -15.73
N SER A 379 5.44 14.30 -14.88
CA SER A 379 5.85 15.72 -14.91
C SER A 379 7.04 16.01 -15.84
N ARG A 380 7.44 15.05 -16.69
CA ARG A 380 8.53 15.18 -17.67
C ARG A 380 9.88 15.53 -17.03
N GLY A 381 10.18 14.94 -15.88
CA GLY A 381 11.43 15.16 -15.14
C GLY A 381 11.36 16.24 -14.06
N CYS A 382 10.17 16.80 -13.77
CA CYS A 382 9.98 17.80 -12.72
C CYS A 382 9.69 17.19 -11.34
N ASN A 383 10.39 16.10 -11.02
CA ASN A 383 10.51 15.55 -9.67
C ASN A 383 11.81 14.72 -9.55
N PRO A 384 13.01 15.34 -9.44
CA PRO A 384 14.30 14.67 -9.56
C PRO A 384 14.68 13.81 -8.34
N GLN A 385 13.74 13.03 -7.82
CA GLN A 385 13.86 12.10 -6.70
C GLN A 385 14.24 10.69 -7.15
N LEU A 386 14.33 10.46 -8.45
CA LEU A 386 14.66 9.17 -9.06
C LEU A 386 16.01 8.60 -8.57
N HIS A 387 16.94 9.49 -8.20
CA HIS A 387 18.28 9.15 -7.74
C HIS A 387 18.31 8.37 -6.42
N TYR A 388 17.29 8.47 -5.56
CA TYR A 388 17.13 7.58 -4.41
C TYR A 388 15.98 6.59 -4.56
N ALA A 389 14.93 6.95 -5.30
CA ALA A 389 13.75 6.12 -5.43
C ALA A 389 14.03 4.78 -6.10
N LEU A 390 14.77 4.79 -7.22
CA LEU A 390 15.13 3.55 -7.91
C LEU A 390 16.10 2.68 -7.09
N PRO A 391 17.20 3.21 -6.51
CA PRO A 391 18.06 2.40 -5.66
C PRO A 391 17.34 1.72 -4.49
N ILE A 392 16.37 2.39 -3.86
CA ILE A 392 15.59 1.81 -2.77
C ILE A 392 14.72 0.65 -3.30
N LEU A 393 14.02 0.84 -4.41
CA LEU A 393 13.21 -0.22 -5.02
C LEU A 393 14.04 -1.43 -5.46
N PHE A 394 15.18 -1.20 -6.11
CA PHE A 394 16.11 -2.26 -6.49
C PHE A 394 16.72 -2.95 -5.27
N SER A 395 17.02 -2.22 -4.21
CA SER A 395 17.53 -2.81 -2.96
C SER A 395 16.47 -3.73 -2.32
N LEU A 396 15.22 -3.29 -2.29
CA LEU A 396 14.09 -4.11 -1.81
C LEU A 396 13.86 -5.34 -2.68
N GLU A 397 14.00 -5.21 -4.00
CA GLU A 397 13.88 -6.33 -4.94
C GLU A 397 15.01 -7.35 -4.73
N LEU A 398 16.27 -6.91 -4.67
CA LEU A 398 17.43 -7.79 -4.45
C LEU A 398 17.36 -8.51 -3.10
N LEU A 399 16.96 -7.80 -2.04
CA LEU A 399 16.73 -8.41 -0.72
C LEU A 399 15.58 -9.43 -0.77
N GLY A 400 14.50 -9.10 -1.48
CA GLY A 400 13.37 -10.01 -1.70
C GLY A 400 13.79 -11.29 -2.44
N LEU A 401 14.59 -11.17 -3.50
CA LEU A 401 15.14 -12.30 -4.26
C LEU A 401 16.02 -13.19 -3.37
N PHE A 402 16.90 -12.58 -2.57
CA PHE A 402 17.79 -13.29 -1.66
C PHE A 402 17.01 -14.05 -0.57
N LEU A 403 16.10 -13.36 0.12
CA LEU A 403 15.26 -13.96 1.16
C LEU A 403 14.29 -15.00 0.60
N GLY A 404 13.77 -14.80 -0.62
CA GLY A 404 12.96 -15.76 -1.34
C GLY A 404 13.74 -17.03 -1.69
N ALA A 405 14.98 -16.90 -2.16
CA ALA A 405 15.86 -18.04 -2.42
C ALA A 405 16.11 -18.85 -1.14
N LEU A 406 16.49 -18.19 -0.04
CA LEU A 406 16.62 -18.84 1.27
C LEU A 406 15.31 -19.51 1.72
N GLY A 407 14.18 -18.86 1.44
CA GLY A 407 12.85 -19.38 1.74
C GLY A 407 12.51 -20.66 0.98
N VAL A 408 12.98 -20.81 -0.27
CA VAL A 408 12.82 -22.07 -1.01
C VAL A 408 13.62 -23.20 -0.36
N TYR A 409 14.87 -22.96 0.04
CA TYR A 409 15.66 -23.95 0.78
C TYR A 409 14.97 -24.35 2.09
N HIS A 410 14.47 -23.38 2.84
CA HIS A 410 13.69 -23.62 4.05
C HIS A 410 12.46 -24.48 3.76
N ARG A 411 11.64 -24.14 2.76
CA ARG A 411 10.44 -24.91 2.38
C ARG A 411 10.76 -26.33 1.94
N CYS A 412 11.81 -26.54 1.15
CA CYS A 412 12.22 -27.89 0.72
C CYS A 412 12.65 -28.74 1.92
N HIS A 413 13.46 -28.18 2.82
CA HIS A 413 13.93 -28.87 4.02
C HIS A 413 12.77 -29.32 4.93
N TYR A 414 11.81 -28.43 5.20
CA TYR A 414 10.65 -28.79 6.01
C TYR A 414 9.67 -29.73 5.27
N ALA A 415 9.62 -29.69 3.94
CA ALA A 415 8.81 -30.61 3.15
C ALA A 415 9.33 -32.04 3.17
N THR A 416 10.65 -32.24 3.09
CA THR A 416 11.26 -33.56 3.19
C THR A 416 11.13 -34.11 4.60
N LEU A 417 11.35 -33.29 5.64
CA LEU A 417 11.14 -33.70 7.03
C LEU A 417 9.68 -34.11 7.31
N ALA A 418 8.71 -33.44 6.68
CA ALA A 418 7.30 -33.79 6.81
C ALA A 418 6.97 -35.15 6.16
N GLU A 419 7.57 -35.45 5.00
CA GLU A 419 7.40 -36.72 4.30
C GLU A 419 8.02 -37.88 5.08
N GLU A 420 9.28 -37.74 5.53
CA GLU A 420 9.94 -38.74 6.38
C GLU A 420 9.14 -39.06 7.64
N GLN A 421 8.45 -38.08 8.22
CA GLN A 421 7.60 -38.29 9.39
C GLN A 421 6.31 -39.01 9.05
N GLN A 422 5.67 -38.68 7.91
CA GLN A 422 4.50 -39.40 7.44
C GLN A 422 4.83 -40.86 7.16
N GLU A 423 6.00 -41.14 6.57
CA GLU A 423 6.49 -42.50 6.35
C GLU A 423 6.77 -43.23 7.67
N LYS A 424 7.41 -42.57 8.66
CA LYS A 424 7.62 -43.15 10.00
C LYS A 424 6.30 -43.50 10.68
N VAL A 425 5.35 -42.58 10.72
CA VAL A 425 4.01 -42.82 11.31
C VAL A 425 3.27 -43.94 10.59
N LEU A 426 3.34 -43.98 9.26
CA LEU A 426 2.72 -45.06 8.49
C LEU A 426 3.39 -46.41 8.79
N SER A 427 4.73 -46.44 8.85
CA SER A 427 5.49 -47.67 9.16
C SER A 427 5.21 -48.18 10.56
N GLU A 428 5.07 -47.30 11.55
CA GLU A 428 4.75 -47.64 12.94
C GLU A 428 3.32 -48.22 13.04
N ARG A 429 2.35 -47.59 12.36
CA ARG A 429 0.97 -48.12 12.25
C ARG A 429 0.92 -49.51 11.63
N VAL A 430 1.68 -49.73 10.56
CA VAL A 430 1.76 -51.04 9.89
C VAL A 430 2.41 -52.07 10.82
N ASN A 431 3.50 -51.72 11.51
CA ASN A 431 4.19 -52.61 12.45
C ASN A 431 3.29 -53.03 13.62
N ILE A 432 2.51 -52.11 14.19
CA ILE A 432 1.55 -52.41 15.26
C ILE A 432 0.44 -53.33 14.76
N GLY A 433 -0.07 -53.10 13.55
CA GLY A 433 -1.05 -53.98 12.90
C GLY A 433 -0.51 -55.40 12.69
N ILE A 434 0.71 -55.54 12.18
CA ILE A 434 1.37 -56.84 11.97
C ILE A 434 1.61 -57.54 13.31
N ALA A 435 2.12 -56.85 14.33
CA ALA A 435 2.36 -57.41 15.65
C ALA A 435 1.07 -57.93 16.33
N PHE A 436 -0.06 -57.25 16.08
CA PHE A 436 -1.37 -57.71 16.53
C PHE A 436 -1.78 -59.01 15.81
N GLU A 437 -1.64 -59.08 14.49
CA GLU A 437 -1.95 -60.30 13.73
C GLU A 437 -1.05 -61.48 14.12
N GLU A 438 0.24 -61.26 14.36
CA GLU A 438 1.18 -62.31 14.81
C GLU A 438 0.81 -62.87 16.18
N LYS A 439 0.41 -62.00 17.13
CA LYS A 439 -0.11 -62.45 18.43
C LYS A 439 -1.37 -63.30 18.27
N HIS A 440 -2.25 -62.92 17.34
CA HIS A 440 -3.49 -63.65 17.08
C HIS A 440 -3.24 -65.01 16.41
N LYS A 441 -2.28 -65.09 15.47
CA LYS A 441 -1.85 -66.36 14.85
C LYS A 441 -1.20 -67.31 15.88
N LYS A 442 -0.33 -66.79 16.76
CA LYS A 442 0.29 -67.61 17.83
C LYS A 442 -0.72 -68.14 18.85
N LYS A 443 -1.78 -67.39 19.16
CA LYS A 443 -2.89 -67.88 20.00
C LYS A 443 -3.78 -68.89 19.28
N GLY A 444 -4.07 -68.68 17.99
CA GLY A 444 -4.86 -69.62 17.19
C GLY A 444 -4.20 -71.00 16.99
N VAL A 445 -2.87 -71.07 16.95
CA VAL A 445 -2.12 -72.34 16.82
C VAL A 445 -2.08 -73.14 18.13
N ILE A 446 -2.38 -72.55 19.29
CA ILE A 446 -2.40 -73.26 20.58
C ILE A 446 -3.76 -73.95 20.82
N SER A 447 -4.80 -73.63 20.03
CA SER A 447 -6.18 -74.13 20.22
C SER A 447 -6.62 -75.23 19.23
N GLU A 448 -5.70 -75.88 18.52
CA GLU A 448 -6.06 -76.92 17.53
C GLU A 448 -6.42 -78.30 18.11
N ASP A 449 -6.52 -78.47 19.44
CA ASP A 449 -6.75 -79.78 20.09
C ASP A 449 -8.05 -79.87 20.93
N GLN A 450 -9.13 -79.18 20.54
CA GLN A 450 -10.47 -79.40 21.12
C GLN A 450 -11.58 -79.52 20.06
N PRO A 451 -12.55 -80.45 20.25
CA PRO A 451 -13.52 -80.80 19.23
C PRO A 451 -14.54 -79.68 19.00
N ALA A 452 -15.00 -79.60 17.75
CA ALA A 452 -15.96 -78.63 17.25
C ALA A 452 -17.28 -78.63 18.05
N GLY A 453 -17.55 -77.53 18.74
CA GLY A 453 -18.84 -77.25 19.36
C GLY A 453 -18.70 -76.46 20.66
N VAL A 454 -19.09 -75.18 20.61
CA VAL A 454 -19.08 -74.14 21.66
C VAL A 454 -17.90 -73.16 21.49
N GLU A 455 -18.13 -72.09 20.70
CA GLU A 455 -17.37 -70.85 20.87
C GLU A 455 -17.67 -70.32 22.28
N ASN A 456 -16.70 -70.40 23.19
CA ASN A 456 -16.85 -69.88 24.54
C ASN A 456 -17.05 -68.36 24.50
N MET A 457 -18.06 -67.88 25.23
CA MET A 457 -18.34 -66.44 25.39
C MET A 457 -17.12 -65.67 25.95
N GLU A 458 -16.28 -66.36 26.74
CA GLU A 458 -15.01 -65.85 27.28
C GLU A 458 -13.95 -65.56 26.19
N ASP A 459 -13.84 -66.37 25.14
CA ASP A 459 -12.88 -66.11 24.05
C ASP A 459 -13.28 -64.89 23.23
N LEU A 460 -14.58 -64.72 22.99
CA LEU A 460 -15.12 -63.56 22.29
C LEU A 460 -14.96 -62.26 23.11
N GLU A 461 -15.15 -62.34 24.44
CA GLU A 461 -14.89 -61.22 25.36
C GLU A 461 -13.39 -60.89 25.45
N THR A 462 -12.52 -61.89 25.42
CA THR A 462 -11.06 -61.70 25.46
C THR A 462 -10.57 -61.04 24.16
N ILE A 463 -11.04 -61.50 23.00
CA ILE A 463 -10.76 -60.86 21.69
C ILE A 463 -11.29 -59.43 21.67
N ARG A 464 -12.49 -59.18 22.23
CA ARG A 464 -13.07 -57.84 22.31
C ARG A 464 -12.26 -56.92 23.23
N SER A 465 -11.83 -57.41 24.39
CA SER A 465 -10.96 -56.71 25.33
C SER A 465 -9.61 -56.36 24.71
N GLU A 466 -8.97 -57.32 24.01
CA GLU A 466 -7.70 -57.11 23.32
C GLU A 466 -7.81 -56.13 22.15
N ARG A 467 -8.94 -56.14 21.44
CA ARG A 467 -9.23 -55.16 20.38
C ARG A 467 -9.51 -53.78 20.95
N GLU A 468 -10.11 -53.68 22.13
CA GLU A 468 -10.26 -52.44 22.88
C GLU A 468 -8.92 -51.93 23.43
N GLU A 469 -8.04 -52.81 23.91
CA GLU A 469 -6.67 -52.46 24.33
C GLU A 469 -5.83 -52.00 23.14
N LEU A 470 -5.87 -52.70 22.00
CA LEU A 470 -5.23 -52.26 20.76
C LEU A 470 -5.77 -50.89 20.33
N GLY A 471 -7.09 -50.70 20.39
CA GLY A 471 -7.73 -49.41 20.12
C GLY A 471 -7.24 -48.31 21.04
N LYS A 472 -7.04 -48.60 22.34
CA LYS A 472 -6.50 -47.66 23.33
C LYS A 472 -5.01 -47.38 23.10
N GLU A 473 -4.21 -48.37 22.73
CA GLU A 473 -2.79 -48.24 22.42
C GLU A 473 -2.61 -47.36 21.16
N ILE A 474 -3.35 -47.66 20.09
CA ILE A 474 -3.41 -46.85 18.87
C ILE A 474 -3.88 -45.43 19.20
N GLN A 475 -4.89 -45.25 20.06
CA GLN A 475 -5.39 -43.92 20.43
C GLN A 475 -4.41 -43.12 21.31
N LYS A 476 -3.66 -43.79 22.18
CA LYS A 476 -2.61 -43.21 23.03
C LYS A 476 -1.40 -42.79 22.20
N GLU A 477 -1.06 -43.60 21.21
CA GLU A 477 0.00 -43.30 20.27
C GLU A 477 -0.44 -42.20 19.29
N ASP A 478 -1.67 -42.24 18.76
CA ASP A 478 -2.27 -41.17 17.96
C ASP A 478 -2.31 -39.85 18.71
N SER A 479 -2.53 -39.86 20.03
CA SER A 479 -2.53 -38.64 20.84
C SER A 479 -1.11 -38.09 21.05
N LYS A 480 -0.09 -38.95 21.24
CA LYS A 480 1.33 -38.55 21.24
C LYS A 480 1.76 -38.02 19.87
N ILE A 481 1.42 -38.74 18.80
CA ILE A 481 1.70 -38.34 17.42
C ILE A 481 0.99 -37.03 17.10
N HIS A 482 -0.25 -36.83 17.53
CA HIS A 482 -0.96 -35.56 17.35
C HIS A 482 -0.33 -34.40 18.13
N GLU A 483 0.21 -34.63 19.33
CA GLU A 483 0.94 -33.62 20.10
C GLU A 483 2.27 -33.25 19.40
N ASP A 484 3.02 -34.25 18.94
CA ASP A 484 4.27 -34.06 18.19
C ASP A 484 4.03 -33.38 16.83
N GLN A 485 2.99 -33.79 16.10
CA GLN A 485 2.53 -33.14 14.88
C GLN A 485 2.05 -31.72 15.14
N ARG A 486 1.40 -31.43 16.28
CA ARG A 486 0.97 -30.06 16.63
C ARG A 486 2.16 -29.15 16.93
N GLN A 487 3.17 -29.65 17.63
CA GLN A 487 4.37 -28.87 17.92
C GLN A 487 5.19 -28.61 16.66
N ARG A 488 5.24 -29.56 15.72
CA ARG A 488 6.03 -29.45 14.47
C ARG A 488 5.29 -28.85 13.27
N ASN A 489 3.96 -28.97 13.15
CA ASN A 489 3.17 -28.22 12.16
C ASN A 489 3.19 -26.70 12.42
N ARG A 490 3.64 -26.25 13.61
CA ARG A 490 3.99 -24.84 13.81
C ARG A 490 5.27 -24.42 13.06
N MET A 491 6.14 -25.38 12.70
CA MET A 491 7.40 -25.16 11.97
C MET A 491 7.27 -25.39 10.46
N ILE A 492 6.34 -26.24 10.02
CA ILE A 492 6.09 -26.52 8.60
C ILE A 492 5.23 -25.40 8.02
N ASN A 493 5.86 -24.49 7.27
CA ASN A 493 5.22 -23.27 6.78
C ASN A 493 5.25 -23.20 5.25
N PHE A 494 4.16 -23.63 4.60
CA PHE A 494 3.99 -23.53 3.16
C PHE A 494 3.23 -22.28 2.70
N GLY A 495 2.83 -21.42 3.64
CA GLY A 495 1.98 -20.25 3.38
C GLY A 495 0.50 -20.61 3.14
N PRO A 496 -0.38 -19.61 2.95
CA PRO A 496 -1.76 -19.84 2.57
C PRO A 496 -1.85 -20.41 1.15
N SER A 497 -2.69 -21.42 0.98
CA SER A 497 -2.99 -22.05 -0.31
C SER A 497 -4.48 -21.95 -0.60
N PHE A 498 -4.85 -21.44 -1.77
CA PHE A 498 -6.21 -21.58 -2.28
C PHE A 498 -6.36 -22.93 -2.99
N ASN A 499 -7.55 -23.54 -2.90
CA ASN A 499 -7.89 -24.70 -3.73
C ASN A 499 -7.96 -24.27 -5.20
N LEU A 500 -7.59 -25.17 -6.11
CA LEU A 500 -7.57 -24.89 -7.54
C LEU A 500 -8.98 -24.61 -8.08
N ALA A 501 -9.06 -23.74 -9.08
CA ALA A 501 -10.30 -23.52 -9.82
C ALA A 501 -10.74 -24.77 -10.61
N TYR A 502 -9.80 -25.69 -10.90
CA TYR A 502 -10.04 -26.95 -11.59
C TYR A 502 -9.32 -28.08 -10.87
N GLU A 503 -10.03 -29.13 -10.46
CA GLU A 503 -9.43 -30.40 -10.07
C GLU A 503 -8.94 -31.11 -11.34
N SER A 504 -7.62 -31.24 -11.51
CA SER A 504 -7.08 -32.13 -12.52
C SER A 504 -7.30 -33.57 -12.07
N VAL A 505 -8.18 -34.27 -12.79
CA VAL A 505 -8.47 -35.71 -12.68
C VAL A 505 -7.19 -36.55 -12.70
#